data_AF-A0A0D2DQ35-F1
#
_entry.id   AF-A0A0D2DQ35-F1
#
_cell.length_a   1.000
_cell.length_b   1.000
_cell.length_c   1.000
_cell.angle_alpha   90.00
_cell.angle_beta   90.00
_cell.angle_gamma   90.00
#
_symmetry.space_group_name_H-M   'P 1'
#
loop_
_entity.id
_entity.type
_entity.pdbx_description
1 polymer ?
#
loop_
_entity_poly.entity_id
_entity_poly.type
_entity_poly.pdbx_seq_one_letter_code
_entity_poly.pdbx_strand_id
1 'polypeptide(L)'
;MGNDALKANPMQNTVTTNNHITTAGSDFYYAICAAMGFSTFVFMALSFKKTRSQRIFHYLTASITLVASIAYFCMGSNLGWTAIQVEFERSDPKVSGNMRQIFYVRYIDWAITTPLLLADLLLTCGLPTPTIMYVVLMDEVMVVTGLVGALVKSSYKFGFFVFGCVAFLFVAYTVVFEGRAYARILGQDISKTFTICGVWTISLWFLYPIAWGLSEGGNVISSDGEAVFYGILDLLAKPGFGALLLWGHRSIEVERLGISIRDPETSPSSHKEKTHRHHDNAVTGEHEGEIQPATA
;
A
#
# COMPACT_ATOMS: atom_id res chain seq x y z
N MET A 1 -7.45 13.06 -28.40
CA MET A 1 -7.06 11.71 -28.86
C MET A 1 -7.54 10.74 -27.79
N GLY A 2 -8.20 9.64 -28.19
CA GLY A 2 -8.70 8.63 -27.24
C GLY A 2 -7.57 7.74 -26.72
N ASN A 3 -7.90 6.85 -25.79
CA ASN A 3 -6.97 5.86 -25.28
C ASN A 3 -6.62 4.81 -26.37
N ASP A 4 -5.36 4.80 -26.80
CA ASP A 4 -4.82 3.88 -27.81
C ASP A 4 -3.95 2.77 -27.21
N ALA A 5 -3.98 2.55 -25.88
CA ALA A 5 -3.13 1.56 -25.20
C ALA A 5 -3.25 0.16 -25.78
N LEU A 6 -4.47 -0.29 -26.11
CA LEU A 6 -4.70 -1.65 -26.66
C LEU A 6 -4.26 -1.78 -28.12
N LYS A 7 -4.08 -0.66 -28.84
CA LYS A 7 -3.48 -0.65 -30.18
C LYS A 7 -1.96 -0.73 -30.10
N ALA A 8 -1.37 0.00 -29.15
CA ALA A 8 0.06 -0.02 -28.92
C ALA A 8 0.54 -1.36 -28.30
N ASN A 9 -0.26 -1.94 -27.40
CA ASN A 9 0.02 -3.17 -26.68
C ASN A 9 -1.10 -4.20 -26.94
N PRO A 10 -1.00 -4.99 -28.02
CA PRO A 10 -2.07 -5.89 -28.45
C PRO A 10 -2.28 -7.07 -27.50
N MET A 11 -3.46 -7.72 -27.61
CA MET A 11 -3.89 -8.86 -26.77
C MET A 11 -3.22 -10.19 -27.12
N GLN A 12 -2.29 -10.17 -28.07
CA GLN A 12 -1.54 -11.33 -28.50
C GLN A 12 -0.22 -11.34 -27.74
N ASN A 13 -0.13 -12.21 -26.75
CA ASN A 13 1.14 -12.60 -26.15
C ASN A 13 1.64 -13.86 -26.87
N THR A 14 1.87 -14.96 -26.16
CA THR A 14 2.20 -16.26 -26.76
C THR A 14 1.00 -16.90 -27.48
N VAL A 15 -0.23 -16.53 -27.12
CA VAL A 15 -1.49 -17.09 -27.63
C VAL A 15 -2.55 -15.99 -27.74
N THR A 16 -3.59 -16.25 -28.54
CA THR A 16 -4.78 -15.38 -28.62
C THR A 16 -5.58 -15.51 -27.32
N THR A 17 -5.79 -14.39 -26.64
CA THR A 17 -6.59 -14.33 -25.40
C THR A 17 -8.03 -13.97 -25.76
N ASN A 18 -9.03 -14.69 -25.23
CA ASN A 18 -10.45 -14.45 -25.55
C ASN A 18 -11.09 -13.48 -24.56
N ASN A 19 -10.90 -13.75 -23.27
CA ASN A 19 -11.41 -12.93 -22.19
C ASN A 19 -10.28 -12.00 -21.71
N HIS A 20 -10.31 -10.77 -22.20
CA HIS A 20 -9.33 -9.72 -21.93
C HIS A 20 -10.03 -8.38 -21.73
N ILE A 21 -9.31 -7.39 -21.21
CA ILE A 21 -9.88 -6.05 -21.02
C ILE A 21 -10.20 -5.40 -22.36
N THR A 22 -11.21 -4.55 -22.39
CA THR A 22 -11.51 -3.66 -23.51
C THR A 22 -10.97 -2.26 -23.25
N THR A 23 -11.16 -1.32 -24.19
CA THR A 23 -10.81 0.09 -23.98
C THR A 23 -11.47 0.66 -22.72
N ALA A 24 -12.67 0.20 -22.38
CA ALA A 24 -13.36 0.64 -21.16
C ALA A 24 -12.63 0.18 -19.88
N GLY A 25 -12.13 -1.06 -19.83
CA GLY A 25 -11.32 -1.55 -18.71
C GLY A 25 -9.97 -0.81 -18.61
N SER A 26 -9.34 -0.54 -19.75
CA SER A 26 -8.10 0.25 -19.82
C SER A 26 -8.30 1.69 -19.34
N ASP A 27 -9.38 2.37 -19.78
CA ASP A 27 -9.75 3.71 -19.32
C ASP A 27 -10.00 3.74 -17.81
N PHE A 28 -10.71 2.73 -17.29
CA PHE A 28 -10.96 2.61 -15.86
C PHE A 28 -9.66 2.45 -15.06
N TYR A 29 -8.71 1.62 -15.52
CA TYR A 29 -7.41 1.50 -14.88
C TYR A 29 -6.62 2.81 -14.89
N TYR A 30 -6.65 3.59 -15.98
CA TYR A 30 -6.03 4.91 -16.00
C TYR A 30 -6.71 5.90 -15.03
N ALA A 31 -8.04 5.83 -14.87
CA ALA A 31 -8.75 6.64 -13.89
C ALA A 31 -8.31 6.29 -12.44
N ILE A 32 -8.19 5.00 -12.11
CA ILE A 32 -7.67 4.57 -10.80
C ILE A 32 -6.20 4.98 -10.63
N CYS A 33 -5.36 4.84 -11.66
CA CYS A 33 -3.99 5.33 -11.67
C CYS A 33 -3.92 6.82 -11.28
N ALA A 34 -4.73 7.66 -11.93
CA ALA A 34 -4.77 9.09 -11.64
C ALA A 34 -5.21 9.39 -10.19
N ALA A 35 -6.22 8.67 -9.67
CA ALA A 35 -6.68 8.81 -8.29
C ALA A 35 -5.61 8.40 -7.28
N MET A 36 -4.88 7.31 -7.54
CA MET A 36 -3.77 6.83 -6.70
C MET A 36 -2.59 7.81 -6.72
N GLY A 37 -2.21 8.31 -7.91
CA GLY A 37 -1.16 9.31 -8.07
C GLY A 37 -1.51 10.62 -7.35
N PHE A 38 -2.74 11.12 -7.49
CA PHE A 38 -3.21 12.28 -6.75
C PHE A 38 -3.14 12.08 -5.24
N SER A 39 -3.62 10.94 -4.75
CA SER A 39 -3.60 10.61 -3.31
C SER A 39 -2.18 10.57 -2.75
N THR A 40 -1.23 10.04 -3.53
CA THR A 40 0.20 10.04 -3.20
C THR A 40 0.72 11.46 -2.94
N PHE A 41 0.44 12.39 -3.86
CA PHE A 41 0.84 13.78 -3.70
C PHE A 41 0.20 14.42 -2.47
N VAL A 42 -1.08 14.14 -2.21
CA VAL A 42 -1.79 14.65 -1.03
C VAL A 42 -1.16 14.14 0.27
N PHE A 43 -0.96 12.83 0.42
CA PHE A 43 -0.37 12.25 1.63
C PHE A 43 1.07 12.73 1.86
N MET A 44 1.87 12.85 0.79
CA MET A 44 3.20 13.42 0.87
C MET A 44 3.16 14.90 1.27
N ALA A 45 2.26 15.70 0.69
CA ALA A 45 2.10 17.11 1.02
C ALA A 45 1.69 17.32 2.50
N LEU A 46 0.80 16.46 3.02
CA LEU A 46 0.40 16.47 4.42
C LEU A 46 1.58 16.14 5.35
N SER A 47 2.52 15.30 4.92
CA SER A 47 3.71 14.95 5.71
C SER A 47 4.58 16.17 6.05
N PHE A 48 4.61 17.20 5.20
CA PHE A 48 5.39 18.41 5.45
C PHE A 48 4.86 19.25 6.63
N LYS A 49 3.61 19.03 7.05
CA LYS A 49 3.02 19.65 8.25
C LYS A 49 3.44 18.97 9.56
N LYS A 50 4.18 17.85 9.49
CA LYS A 50 4.66 17.08 10.64
C LYS A 50 6.19 17.14 10.73
N THR A 51 6.72 17.02 11.94
CA THR A 51 8.17 16.81 12.17
C THR A 51 8.60 15.47 11.59
N ARG A 52 9.89 15.31 11.25
CA ARG A 52 10.38 14.09 10.56
C ARG A 52 10.06 12.80 11.33
N SER A 53 10.19 12.79 12.65
CA SER A 53 9.85 11.64 13.51
C SER A 53 8.37 11.24 13.48
N GLN A 54 7.47 12.12 13.04
CA GLN A 54 6.02 11.90 13.01
C GLN A 54 5.47 11.51 11.63
N ARG A 55 6.33 11.32 10.63
CA ARG A 55 5.92 11.14 9.23
C ARG A 55 5.69 9.69 8.80
N ILE A 56 6.00 8.70 9.64
CA ILE A 56 5.99 7.28 9.26
C ILE A 56 4.69 6.85 8.55
N PHE A 57 3.52 7.14 9.14
CA PHE A 57 2.22 6.80 8.55
C PHE A 57 1.93 7.57 7.23
N HIS A 58 2.46 8.77 7.06
CA HIS A 58 2.32 9.51 5.80
C HIS A 58 3.18 8.89 4.70
N TYR A 59 4.39 8.43 5.04
CA TYR A 59 5.26 7.76 4.09
C TYR A 59 4.72 6.39 3.71
N LEU A 60 4.23 5.60 4.66
CA LEU A 60 3.59 4.31 4.37
C LEU A 60 2.38 4.48 3.45
N THR A 61 1.43 5.34 3.81
CA THR A 61 0.23 5.61 2.98
C THR A 61 0.56 6.18 1.60
N ALA A 62 1.53 7.10 1.49
CA ALA A 62 1.98 7.61 0.20
C ALA A 62 2.67 6.54 -0.64
N SER A 63 3.49 5.67 -0.04
CA SER A 63 4.14 4.55 -0.72
C SER A 63 3.10 3.55 -1.24
N ILE A 64 2.05 3.26 -0.47
CA ILE A 64 0.96 2.38 -0.88
C ILE A 64 0.29 2.91 -2.16
N THR A 65 -0.10 4.19 -2.17
CA THR A 65 -0.76 4.78 -3.34
C THR A 65 0.19 4.99 -4.52
N LEU A 66 1.49 5.19 -4.27
CA LEU A 66 2.50 5.34 -5.32
C LEU A 66 2.68 4.02 -6.08
N VAL A 67 2.89 2.92 -5.35
CA VAL A 67 3.06 1.59 -5.94
C VAL A 67 1.80 1.20 -6.72
N ALA A 68 0.63 1.43 -6.14
CA ALA A 68 -0.64 1.21 -6.82
C ALA A 68 -0.76 2.05 -8.09
N SER A 69 -0.41 3.34 -8.05
CA SER A 69 -0.44 4.20 -9.25
C SER A 69 0.38 3.60 -10.39
N ILE A 70 1.58 3.07 -10.10
CA ILE A 70 2.45 2.45 -11.12
C ILE A 70 1.83 1.15 -11.64
N ALA A 71 1.29 0.30 -10.76
CA ALA A 71 0.65 -0.94 -11.16
C ALA A 71 -0.61 -0.71 -12.01
N TYR A 72 -1.43 0.28 -11.66
CA TYR A 72 -2.60 0.66 -12.44
C TYR A 72 -2.22 1.31 -13.77
N PHE A 73 -1.12 2.06 -13.84
CA PHE A 73 -0.56 2.50 -15.13
C PHE A 73 -0.17 1.30 -16.01
N CYS A 74 0.48 0.28 -15.42
CA CYS A 74 0.87 -0.95 -16.13
C CYS A 74 -0.36 -1.69 -16.66
N MET A 75 -1.36 -1.93 -15.82
CA MET A 75 -2.61 -2.60 -16.23
C MET A 75 -3.41 -1.79 -17.26
N GLY A 76 -3.52 -0.47 -17.07
CA GLY A 76 -4.17 0.43 -18.02
C GLY A 76 -3.47 0.44 -19.37
N SER A 77 -2.14 0.31 -19.38
CA SER A 77 -1.33 0.18 -20.60
C SER A 77 -1.39 -1.23 -21.21
N ASN A 78 -2.17 -2.16 -20.64
CA ASN A 78 -2.25 -3.56 -21.04
C ASN A 78 -0.91 -4.31 -20.94
N LEU A 79 -0.13 -4.01 -19.90
CA LEU A 79 1.16 -4.64 -19.60
C LEU A 79 1.07 -5.47 -18.31
N GLY A 80 2.08 -6.32 -18.06
CA GLY A 80 2.17 -7.07 -16.81
C GLY A 80 1.11 -8.17 -16.64
N TRP A 81 0.73 -8.83 -17.74
CA TRP A 81 -0.27 -9.90 -17.75
C TRP A 81 0.20 -11.14 -18.53
N THR A 82 -0.47 -12.27 -18.29
CA THR A 82 -0.30 -13.51 -19.06
C THR A 82 -1.65 -14.19 -19.35
N ALA A 83 -1.70 -15.00 -20.40
CA ALA A 83 -2.90 -15.74 -20.78
C ALA A 83 -2.91 -17.12 -20.09
N ILE A 84 -3.98 -17.43 -19.35
CA ILE A 84 -4.16 -18.72 -18.68
C ILE A 84 -5.42 -19.41 -19.21
N GLN A 85 -5.32 -20.72 -19.45
CA GLN A 85 -6.47 -21.51 -19.84
C GLN A 85 -7.45 -21.60 -18.67
N VAL A 86 -8.73 -21.31 -18.92
CA VAL A 86 -9.78 -21.36 -17.90
C VAL A 86 -10.14 -22.81 -17.57
N GLU A 87 -10.38 -23.08 -16.28
CA GLU A 87 -10.91 -24.37 -15.82
C GLU A 87 -12.39 -24.53 -16.21
N PHE A 88 -13.14 -23.41 -16.14
CA PHE A 88 -14.58 -23.38 -16.41
C PHE A 88 -14.86 -22.51 -17.63
N GLU A 89 -15.09 -23.15 -18.76
CA GLU A 89 -15.62 -22.49 -19.95
C GLU A 89 -17.07 -22.06 -19.70
N ARG A 90 -17.40 -20.85 -20.16
CA ARG A 90 -18.72 -20.24 -19.96
C ARG A 90 -19.37 -19.95 -21.31
N SER A 91 -20.70 -20.05 -21.35
CA SER A 91 -21.50 -19.71 -22.52
C SER A 91 -21.83 -18.22 -22.65
N ASP A 92 -21.62 -17.43 -21.60
CA ASP A 92 -21.83 -15.97 -21.66
C ASP A 92 -20.78 -15.34 -22.61
N PRO A 93 -21.22 -14.59 -23.64
CA PRO A 93 -20.32 -13.96 -24.60
C PRO A 93 -19.20 -13.12 -23.98
N LYS A 94 -19.45 -12.47 -22.82
CA LYS A 94 -18.47 -11.59 -22.15
C LYS A 94 -17.31 -12.33 -21.49
N VAL A 95 -17.44 -13.64 -21.28
CA VAL A 95 -16.43 -14.51 -20.65
C VAL A 95 -16.16 -15.77 -21.50
N SER A 96 -16.59 -15.75 -22.75
CA SER A 96 -16.48 -16.88 -23.67
C SER A 96 -15.04 -17.14 -24.12
N GLY A 97 -14.78 -18.37 -24.54
CA GLY A 97 -13.45 -18.84 -24.94
C GLY A 97 -12.69 -19.51 -23.81
N ASN A 98 -11.51 -20.03 -24.14
CA ASN A 98 -10.73 -20.87 -23.24
C ASN A 98 -9.51 -20.17 -22.63
N MET A 99 -9.15 -18.97 -23.10
CA MET A 99 -8.01 -18.21 -22.59
C MET A 99 -8.45 -16.91 -21.90
N ARG A 100 -8.06 -16.73 -20.63
CA ARG A 100 -8.30 -15.52 -19.84
C ARG A 100 -7.01 -14.75 -19.58
N GLN A 101 -7.10 -13.42 -19.67
CA GLN A 101 -6.06 -12.49 -19.27
C GLN A 101 -5.94 -12.42 -17.74
N ILE A 102 -4.75 -12.67 -17.21
CA ILE A 102 -4.43 -12.57 -15.78
C ILE A 102 -3.35 -11.50 -15.58
N PHE A 103 -3.70 -10.40 -14.91
CA PHE A 103 -2.74 -9.34 -14.56
C PHE A 103 -1.93 -9.72 -13.33
N TYR A 104 -0.83 -10.43 -13.52
CA TYR A 104 0.07 -10.80 -12.42
C TYR A 104 0.69 -9.55 -11.74
N VAL A 105 0.79 -8.42 -12.44
CA VAL A 105 1.27 -7.15 -11.86
C VAL A 105 0.40 -6.67 -10.69
N ARG A 106 -0.89 -7.05 -10.65
CA ARG A 106 -1.77 -6.76 -9.51
C ARG A 106 -1.30 -7.44 -8.24
N TYR A 107 -0.84 -8.68 -8.34
CA TYR A 107 -0.31 -9.41 -7.20
C TYR A 107 1.06 -8.88 -6.77
N ILE A 108 1.84 -8.32 -7.69
CA ILE A 108 3.08 -7.59 -7.35
C ILE A 108 2.75 -6.31 -6.57
N ASP A 109 1.72 -5.55 -6.99
CA ASP A 109 1.21 -4.42 -6.20
C ASP A 109 0.80 -4.87 -4.80
N TRP A 110 0.01 -5.94 -4.68
CA TRP A 110 -0.44 -6.42 -3.39
C TRP A 110 0.71 -6.93 -2.51
N ALA A 111 1.67 -7.67 -3.05
CA ALA A 111 2.84 -8.15 -2.31
C ALA A 111 3.71 -7.00 -1.74
N ILE A 112 3.54 -5.78 -2.24
CA ILE A 112 4.21 -4.60 -1.68
C ILE A 112 3.24 -3.83 -0.77
N THR A 113 2.00 -3.61 -1.21
CA THR A 113 1.08 -2.69 -0.54
C THR A 113 0.32 -3.30 0.63
N THR A 114 0.03 -4.60 0.61
CA THR A 114 -0.65 -5.29 1.72
C THR A 114 0.21 -5.38 2.98
N PRO A 115 1.53 -5.65 2.90
CA PRO A 115 2.41 -5.53 4.07
C PRO A 115 2.49 -4.11 4.63
N LEU A 116 2.49 -3.09 3.77
CA LEU A 116 2.52 -1.68 4.19
C LEU A 116 1.21 -1.27 4.86
N LEU A 117 0.06 -1.71 4.35
CA LEU A 117 -1.26 -1.49 4.96
C LEU A 117 -1.36 -2.15 6.34
N LEU A 118 -0.81 -3.36 6.47
CA LEU A 118 -0.72 -4.03 7.76
C LEU A 118 0.25 -3.33 8.69
N ALA A 119 1.41 -2.87 8.20
CA ALA A 119 2.33 -2.07 9.01
C ALA A 119 1.63 -0.83 9.58
N ASP A 120 0.89 -0.08 8.76
CA ASP A 120 0.07 1.06 9.20
C ASP A 120 -0.88 0.68 10.37
N LEU A 121 -1.61 -0.43 10.26
CA LEU A 121 -2.52 -0.89 11.30
C LEU A 121 -1.81 -1.40 12.56
N LEU A 122 -0.85 -2.30 12.40
CA LEU A 122 -0.24 -3.02 13.52
C LEU A 122 0.73 -2.12 14.31
N LEU A 123 1.36 -1.15 13.65
CA LEU A 123 2.10 -0.08 14.33
C LEU A 123 1.14 0.84 15.10
N THR A 124 -0.08 1.10 14.57
CA THR A 124 -1.09 1.91 15.27
C THR A 124 -1.53 1.28 16.59
N CYS A 125 -1.65 -0.05 16.68
CA CYS A 125 -1.97 -0.70 17.95
C CYS A 125 -0.73 -1.03 18.81
N GLY A 126 0.49 -0.73 18.35
CA GLY A 126 1.72 -1.02 19.08
C GLY A 126 1.96 -2.52 19.30
N LEU A 127 1.64 -3.35 18.31
CA LEU A 127 1.93 -4.79 18.38
C LEU A 127 3.46 -5.04 18.41
N PRO A 128 3.93 -6.11 19.09
CA PRO A 128 5.35 -6.45 19.11
C PRO A 128 5.88 -6.75 17.70
N THR A 129 7.09 -6.28 17.39
CA THR A 129 7.74 -6.49 16.09
C THR A 129 7.74 -7.96 15.62
N PRO A 130 8.04 -8.97 16.47
CA PRO A 130 7.98 -10.37 16.03
C PRO A 130 6.58 -10.79 15.53
N THR A 131 5.52 -10.33 16.19
CA THR A 131 4.14 -10.58 15.77
C THR A 131 3.84 -9.90 14.44
N ILE A 132 4.25 -8.63 14.28
CA ILE A 132 4.11 -7.89 13.02
C ILE A 132 4.79 -8.64 11.86
N MET A 133 6.03 -9.08 12.06
CA MET A 133 6.78 -9.82 11.04
C MET A 133 6.11 -11.13 10.64
N TYR A 134 5.55 -11.86 11.61
CA TYR A 134 4.83 -13.10 11.32
C TYR A 134 3.51 -12.86 10.60
N VAL A 135 2.78 -11.81 10.95
CA VAL A 135 1.54 -11.42 10.26
C VAL A 135 1.83 -10.99 8.83
N VAL A 136 2.91 -10.24 8.60
CA VAL A 136 3.39 -9.91 7.24
C VAL A 136 3.78 -11.16 6.46
N LEU A 137 4.41 -12.16 7.09
CA LEU A 137 4.68 -13.43 6.42
C LEU A 137 3.39 -14.15 6.00
N MET A 138 2.35 -14.16 6.85
CA MET A 138 1.06 -14.75 6.51
C MET A 138 0.35 -13.97 5.39
N ASP A 139 0.50 -12.65 5.35
CA ASP A 139 0.03 -11.79 4.26
C ASP A 139 0.74 -12.13 2.94
N GLU A 140 2.06 -12.33 2.94
CA GLU A 140 2.79 -12.80 1.77
C GLU A 140 2.32 -14.19 1.31
N VAL A 141 2.10 -15.11 2.24
CA VAL A 141 1.52 -16.43 1.90
C VAL A 141 0.16 -16.26 1.22
N MET A 142 -0.69 -15.37 1.73
CA MET A 142 -1.99 -15.06 1.12
C MET A 142 -1.84 -14.55 -0.31
N VAL A 143 -1.01 -13.53 -0.54
CA VAL A 143 -0.85 -12.92 -1.87
C VAL A 143 -0.18 -13.87 -2.86
N VAL A 144 0.90 -14.54 -2.46
CA VAL A 144 1.67 -15.44 -3.33
C VAL A 144 0.84 -16.65 -3.71
N THR A 145 0.10 -17.27 -2.77
CA THR A 145 -0.79 -18.39 -3.12
C THR A 145 -1.95 -17.94 -4.01
N GLY A 146 -2.50 -16.74 -3.81
CA GLY A 146 -3.48 -16.13 -4.72
C GLY A 146 -2.96 -16.00 -6.15
N LEU A 147 -1.72 -15.51 -6.32
CA LEU A 147 -1.06 -15.40 -7.62
C LEU A 147 -0.84 -16.77 -8.25
N VAL A 148 -0.25 -17.71 -7.50
CA VAL A 148 0.00 -19.07 -8.03
C VAL A 148 -1.31 -19.72 -8.45
N GLY A 149 -2.37 -19.60 -7.64
CA GLY A 149 -3.70 -20.08 -8.00
C GLY A 149 -4.24 -19.46 -9.28
N ALA A 150 -4.07 -18.15 -9.47
CA ALA A 150 -4.51 -17.45 -10.68
C ALA A 150 -3.79 -17.93 -11.96
N LEU A 151 -2.57 -18.46 -11.81
CA LEU A 151 -1.75 -18.98 -12.90
C LEU A 151 -1.92 -20.49 -13.14
N VAL A 152 -2.66 -21.20 -12.28
CA VAL A 152 -2.95 -22.62 -12.43
C VAL A 152 -4.17 -22.81 -13.34
N LYS A 153 -4.04 -23.70 -14.32
CA LYS A 153 -5.11 -24.03 -15.29
C LYS A 153 -6.16 -24.97 -14.71
N SER A 154 -5.72 -25.96 -13.92
CA SER A 154 -6.55 -27.03 -13.38
C SER A 154 -7.27 -26.65 -12.09
N SER A 155 -8.18 -27.51 -11.63
CA SER A 155 -8.84 -27.42 -10.31
C SER A 155 -7.90 -27.31 -9.10
N TYR A 156 -6.61 -27.64 -9.24
CA TYR A 156 -5.59 -27.45 -8.19
C TYR A 156 -5.48 -25.99 -7.72
N LYS A 157 -5.92 -25.01 -8.53
CA LYS A 157 -5.98 -23.60 -8.12
C LYS A 157 -6.76 -23.38 -6.83
N PHE A 158 -7.78 -24.20 -6.56
CA PHE A 158 -8.59 -24.08 -5.35
C PHE A 158 -7.85 -24.53 -4.09
N GLY A 159 -6.82 -25.38 -4.21
CA GLY A 159 -5.92 -25.67 -3.10
C GLY A 159 -5.15 -24.42 -2.66
N PHE A 160 -4.60 -23.68 -3.62
CA PHE A 160 -3.96 -22.39 -3.36
C PHE A 160 -4.92 -21.34 -2.83
N PHE A 161 -6.14 -21.29 -3.35
CA PHE A 161 -7.20 -20.42 -2.82
C PHE A 161 -7.50 -20.71 -1.34
N VAL A 162 -7.60 -21.98 -0.96
CA VAL A 162 -7.81 -22.38 0.45
C VAL A 162 -6.64 -21.98 1.32
N PHE A 163 -5.39 -22.21 0.89
CA PHE A 163 -4.21 -21.77 1.63
C PHE A 163 -4.21 -20.24 1.84
N GLY A 164 -4.53 -19.48 0.80
CA GLY A 164 -4.63 -18.03 0.89
C GLY A 164 -5.76 -17.57 1.82
N CYS A 165 -6.92 -18.22 1.79
CA CYS A 165 -8.03 -17.91 2.70
C CYS A 165 -7.68 -18.23 4.17
N VAL A 166 -6.98 -19.34 4.44
CA VAL A 166 -6.55 -19.68 5.80
C VAL A 166 -5.53 -18.67 6.31
N ALA A 167 -4.57 -18.27 5.47
CA ALA A 167 -3.61 -17.21 5.81
C ALA A 167 -4.32 -15.86 6.06
N PHE A 168 -5.31 -15.50 5.23
CA PHE A 168 -6.15 -14.33 5.45
C PHE A 168 -6.90 -14.38 6.79
N LEU A 169 -7.48 -15.54 7.15
CA LEU A 169 -8.17 -15.69 8.44
C LEU A 169 -7.23 -15.49 9.62
N PHE A 170 -5.96 -15.89 9.51
CA PHE A 170 -4.94 -15.59 10.52
C PHE A 170 -4.71 -14.07 10.63
N VAL A 171 -4.48 -13.38 9.51
CA VAL A 171 -4.31 -11.91 9.49
C VAL A 171 -5.53 -11.21 10.09
N ALA A 172 -6.73 -11.62 9.69
CA ALA A 172 -7.99 -11.10 10.20
C ALA A 172 -8.15 -11.34 11.71
N TYR A 173 -7.76 -12.52 12.20
CA TYR A 173 -7.77 -12.82 13.63
C TYR A 173 -6.85 -11.87 14.40
N THR A 174 -5.61 -11.66 13.95
CA THR A 174 -4.68 -10.73 14.60
C THR A 174 -5.25 -9.31 14.63
N VAL A 175 -5.78 -8.80 13.51
CA VAL A 175 -6.34 -7.44 13.46
C VAL A 175 -7.57 -7.29 14.36
N VAL A 176 -8.50 -8.25 14.32
CA VAL A 176 -9.79 -8.16 15.00
C VAL A 176 -9.69 -8.46 16.49
N PHE A 177 -8.81 -9.35 16.93
CA PHE A 177 -8.72 -9.76 18.33
C PHE A 177 -7.49 -9.18 19.02
N GLU A 178 -6.30 -9.54 18.56
CA GLU A 178 -5.05 -9.14 19.22
C GLU A 178 -4.81 -7.63 19.13
N GLY A 179 -4.84 -7.06 17.93
CA GLY A 179 -4.61 -5.64 17.71
C GLY A 179 -5.61 -4.76 18.46
N ARG A 180 -6.89 -5.18 18.54
CA ARG A 180 -7.91 -4.44 19.33
C ARG A 180 -7.60 -4.50 20.82
N ALA A 181 -7.10 -5.62 21.35
CA ALA A 181 -6.71 -5.74 22.75
C ALA A 181 -5.52 -4.81 23.07
N TYR A 182 -4.49 -4.81 22.22
CA TYR A 182 -3.31 -3.93 22.36
C TYR A 182 -3.69 -2.44 22.26
N ALA A 183 -4.48 -2.06 21.27
CA ALA A 183 -4.89 -0.67 21.07
C ALA A 183 -5.68 -0.10 22.26
N ARG A 184 -6.47 -0.93 22.96
CA ARG A 184 -7.22 -0.51 24.16
C ARG A 184 -6.30 -0.11 25.31
N ILE A 185 -5.13 -0.73 25.42
CA ILE A 185 -4.16 -0.44 26.49
C ILE A 185 -3.49 0.92 26.26
N LEU A 186 -3.27 1.30 24.99
CA LEU A 186 -2.57 2.55 24.63
C LEU A 186 -3.43 3.82 24.74
N GLY A 187 -4.76 3.67 24.76
CA GLY A 187 -5.69 4.78 24.96
C GLY A 187 -6.95 4.70 24.09
N GLN A 188 -7.97 5.46 24.48
CA GLN A 188 -9.28 5.43 23.81
C GLN A 188 -9.22 5.96 22.37
N ASP A 189 -8.42 7.00 22.13
CA ASP A 189 -8.23 7.58 20.80
C ASP A 189 -7.53 6.62 19.83
N ILE A 190 -6.46 5.96 20.29
CA ILE A 190 -5.75 4.91 19.53
C ILE A 190 -6.68 3.72 19.27
N SER A 191 -7.39 3.24 20.29
CA SER A 191 -8.35 2.15 20.16
C SER A 191 -9.45 2.45 19.14
N LYS A 192 -9.95 3.69 19.13
CA LYS A 192 -10.95 4.15 18.16
C LYS A 192 -10.38 4.17 16.74
N THR A 193 -9.22 4.81 16.54
CA THR A 193 -8.56 4.90 15.22
C THR A 193 -8.27 3.51 14.68
N PHE A 194 -7.65 2.64 15.49
CA PHE A 194 -7.36 1.26 15.12
C PHE A 194 -8.63 0.47 14.79
N THR A 195 -9.68 0.56 15.61
CA THR A 195 -10.92 -0.20 15.38
C THR A 195 -11.62 0.23 14.09
N ILE A 196 -11.71 1.54 13.81
CA ILE A 196 -12.32 2.05 12.58
C ILE A 196 -11.53 1.56 11.37
N CYS A 197 -10.21 1.73 11.37
CA CYS A 197 -9.36 1.34 10.25
C CYS A 197 -9.33 -0.19 10.07
N GLY A 198 -9.24 -0.96 11.16
CA GLY A 198 -9.23 -2.42 11.12
C GLY A 198 -10.55 -3.00 10.61
N VAL A 199 -11.70 -2.49 11.05
CA VAL A 199 -13.01 -2.91 10.52
C VAL A 199 -13.13 -2.58 9.03
N TRP A 200 -12.71 -1.38 8.64
CA TRP A 200 -12.70 -0.95 7.23
C TRP A 200 -11.86 -1.92 6.37
N THR A 201 -10.62 -2.17 6.76
CA THR A 201 -9.69 -3.04 6.03
C THR A 201 -10.22 -4.47 5.94
N ILE A 202 -10.56 -5.10 7.06
CA ILE A 202 -11.00 -6.50 7.05
C ILE A 202 -12.29 -6.68 6.26
N SER A 203 -13.26 -5.77 6.40
CA SER A 203 -14.52 -5.85 5.64
C SER A 203 -14.28 -5.78 4.13
N LEU A 204 -13.38 -4.90 3.68
CA LEU A 204 -13.00 -4.83 2.27
C LEU A 204 -12.21 -6.06 1.83
N TRP A 205 -11.26 -6.53 2.64
CA TRP A 205 -10.40 -7.67 2.31
C TRP A 205 -11.18 -8.97 2.14
N PHE A 206 -12.28 -9.16 2.85
CA PHE A 206 -13.21 -10.29 2.61
C PHE A 206 -13.82 -10.30 1.20
N LEU A 207 -13.86 -9.16 0.50
CA LEU A 207 -14.38 -9.08 -0.87
C LEU A 207 -13.35 -9.48 -1.92
N TYR A 208 -12.04 -9.43 -1.62
CA TYR A 208 -10.98 -9.83 -2.55
C TYR A 208 -10.99 -11.33 -2.91
N PRO A 209 -11.14 -12.29 -1.99
CA PRO A 209 -11.27 -13.70 -2.35
C PRO A 209 -12.59 -14.00 -3.07
N ILE A 210 -13.65 -13.22 -2.82
CA ILE A 210 -14.89 -13.31 -3.59
C ILE A 210 -14.66 -12.85 -5.03
N ALA A 211 -14.02 -11.70 -5.22
CA ALA A 211 -13.61 -11.23 -6.53
C ALA A 211 -12.78 -12.30 -7.24
N TRP A 212 -11.75 -12.85 -6.58
CA TRP A 212 -10.87 -13.89 -7.12
C TRP A 212 -11.65 -15.13 -7.57
N GLY A 213 -12.57 -15.61 -6.72
CA GLY A 213 -13.43 -16.76 -7.01
C GLY A 213 -14.33 -16.52 -8.23
N LEU A 214 -14.79 -15.28 -8.43
CA LEU A 214 -15.60 -14.89 -9.57
C LEU A 214 -14.76 -14.62 -10.84
N SER A 215 -13.52 -14.17 -10.73
CA SER A 215 -12.63 -13.89 -11.87
C SER A 215 -11.69 -15.06 -12.19
N GLU A 216 -10.51 -15.12 -11.59
CA GLU A 216 -9.44 -16.06 -11.94
C GLU A 216 -9.78 -17.51 -11.57
N GLY A 217 -10.56 -17.70 -10.50
CA GLY A 217 -11.02 -18.99 -10.03
C GLY A 217 -12.09 -19.60 -10.94
N GLY A 218 -13.23 -18.92 -11.01
CA GLY A 218 -14.46 -19.43 -11.63
C GLY A 218 -14.76 -18.93 -13.03
N ASN A 219 -14.03 -17.93 -13.55
CA ASN A 219 -14.29 -17.29 -14.85
C ASN A 219 -15.76 -16.84 -15.02
N VAL A 220 -16.37 -16.32 -13.97
CA VAL A 220 -17.78 -15.88 -13.93
C VAL A 220 -17.95 -14.44 -14.40
N ILE A 221 -17.00 -13.55 -14.09
CA ILE A 221 -17.02 -12.14 -14.52
C ILE A 221 -15.96 -11.89 -15.60
N SER A 222 -16.23 -10.95 -16.52
CA SER A 222 -15.27 -10.56 -17.57
C SER A 222 -14.01 -9.90 -16.99
N SER A 223 -12.93 -9.81 -17.76
CA SER A 223 -11.74 -9.07 -17.34
C SER A 223 -12.02 -7.58 -17.08
N ASP A 224 -12.98 -6.96 -17.78
CA ASP A 224 -13.45 -5.61 -17.44
C ASP A 224 -14.23 -5.57 -16.11
N GLY A 225 -15.06 -6.58 -15.84
CA GLY A 225 -15.78 -6.70 -14.58
C GLY A 225 -14.82 -6.89 -13.40
N GLU A 226 -13.78 -7.71 -13.59
CA GLU A 226 -12.66 -7.88 -12.66
C GLU A 226 -11.93 -6.54 -12.42
N ALA A 227 -11.63 -5.79 -13.48
CA ALA A 227 -10.98 -4.48 -13.39
C ALA A 227 -11.79 -3.51 -12.52
N VAL A 228 -13.10 -3.44 -12.73
CA VAL A 228 -14.00 -2.59 -11.93
C VAL A 228 -14.07 -3.06 -10.48
N PHE A 229 -14.23 -4.36 -10.25
CA PHE A 229 -14.37 -4.90 -8.91
C PHE A 229 -13.10 -4.64 -8.08
N TYR A 230 -11.94 -5.07 -8.54
CA TYR A 230 -10.69 -4.83 -7.82
C TYR A 230 -10.33 -3.35 -7.74
N GLY A 231 -10.58 -2.55 -8.78
CA GLY A 231 -10.27 -1.13 -8.76
C GLY A 231 -11.10 -0.33 -7.76
N ILE A 232 -12.39 -0.66 -7.58
CA ILE A 232 -13.21 -0.04 -6.52
C ILE A 232 -12.67 -0.45 -5.14
N LEU A 233 -12.38 -1.74 -4.94
CA LEU A 233 -11.84 -2.22 -3.67
C LEU A 233 -10.51 -1.53 -3.34
N ASP A 234 -9.60 -1.43 -4.30
CA ASP A 234 -8.31 -0.79 -4.09
C ASP A 234 -8.44 0.72 -3.82
N LEU A 235 -9.37 1.42 -4.49
CA LEU A 235 -9.63 2.83 -4.20
C LEU A 235 -10.11 3.05 -2.75
N LEU A 236 -10.89 2.12 -2.20
CA LEU A 236 -11.34 2.17 -0.81
C LEU A 236 -10.26 1.71 0.16
N ALA A 237 -9.49 0.67 -0.19
CA ALA A 237 -8.50 0.03 0.67
C ALA A 237 -7.16 0.75 0.71
N LYS A 238 -6.85 1.62 -0.26
CA LYS A 238 -5.58 2.35 -0.34
C LYS A 238 -5.78 3.85 0.01
N PRO A 239 -6.31 4.72 -0.86
CA PRO A 239 -6.49 6.12 -0.50
C PRO A 239 -7.64 6.35 0.49
N GLY A 240 -8.73 5.58 0.41
CA GLY A 240 -9.81 5.63 1.41
C GLY A 240 -9.29 5.29 2.81
N PHE A 241 -8.59 4.17 2.94
CA PHE A 241 -7.90 3.77 4.18
C PHE A 241 -6.88 4.81 4.64
N GLY A 242 -5.98 5.27 3.75
CA GLY A 242 -4.94 6.25 4.10
C GLY A 242 -5.52 7.55 4.63
N ALA A 243 -6.62 8.05 4.03
CA ALA A 243 -7.31 9.22 4.52
C ALA A 243 -7.91 9.01 5.93
N LEU A 244 -8.56 7.85 6.16
CA LEU A 244 -9.12 7.49 7.47
C LEU A 244 -8.01 7.38 8.54
N LEU A 245 -6.91 6.71 8.21
CA LEU A 245 -5.78 6.50 9.09
C LEU A 245 -5.12 7.83 9.48
N LEU A 246 -4.74 8.65 8.50
CA LEU A 246 -4.08 9.94 8.77
C LEU A 246 -5.00 10.91 9.52
N TRP A 247 -6.31 10.86 9.26
CA TRP A 247 -7.28 11.63 10.04
C TRP A 247 -7.32 11.18 11.50
N GLY A 248 -7.32 9.87 11.76
CA GLY A 248 -7.27 9.31 13.11
C GLY A 248 -5.96 9.62 13.84
N HIS A 249 -4.84 9.66 13.13
CA HIS A 249 -3.51 9.99 13.67
C HIS A 249 -3.22 11.48 13.82
N ARG A 250 -4.16 12.37 13.48
CA ARG A 250 -3.91 13.83 13.57
C ARG A 250 -3.49 14.30 14.97
N SER A 251 -3.98 13.62 16.01
CA SER A 251 -3.76 13.90 17.44
C SER A 251 -3.04 12.77 18.19
N ILE A 252 -2.51 11.78 17.47
CA ILE A 252 -1.74 10.67 18.06
C ILE A 252 -0.28 10.90 17.72
N GLU A 253 0.55 10.98 18.75
CA GLU A 253 2.00 11.07 18.60
C GLU A 253 2.59 9.68 18.46
N VAL A 254 3.55 9.52 17.54
CA VAL A 254 4.19 8.22 17.22
C VAL A 254 4.84 7.58 18.46
N GLU A 255 5.33 8.38 19.41
CA GLU A 255 5.96 7.93 20.65
C GLU A 255 4.95 7.23 21.57
N ARG A 256 3.67 7.61 21.54
CA ARG A 256 2.60 6.94 22.31
C ARG A 256 2.34 5.51 21.84
N LEU A 257 2.80 5.19 20.63
CA LEU A 257 2.73 3.85 20.05
C LEU A 257 3.95 2.99 20.41
N GLY A 258 4.88 3.52 21.21
CA GLY A 258 6.14 2.86 21.55
C GLY A 258 7.20 2.95 20.44
N ILE A 259 6.99 3.80 19.43
CA ILE A 259 7.89 3.96 18.30
C ILE A 259 8.79 5.17 18.53
N SER A 260 10.10 4.93 18.64
CA SER A 260 11.10 5.98 18.81
C SER A 260 11.97 6.09 17.56
N ILE A 261 11.77 7.13 16.76
CA ILE A 261 12.58 7.41 15.56
C ILE A 261 13.68 8.40 15.93
N ARG A 262 14.95 7.99 15.80
CA ARG A 262 16.10 8.87 16.03
C ARG A 262 16.24 9.89 14.90
N ASP A 263 16.18 11.17 15.21
CA ASP A 263 16.55 12.26 14.30
C ASP A 263 17.73 13.06 14.89
N PRO A 264 18.95 12.95 14.32
CA PRO A 264 20.15 13.63 14.81
C PRO A 264 20.01 15.16 14.89
N GLU A 265 19.20 15.77 14.03
CA GLU A 265 18.99 17.22 14.05
C GLU A 265 18.19 17.66 15.29
N THR A 266 17.34 16.78 15.84
CA THR A 266 16.54 17.00 17.06
C THR A 266 17.22 16.51 18.34
N SER A 267 18.40 15.90 18.25
CA SER A 267 19.13 15.40 19.42
C SER A 267 19.76 16.58 20.20
N PRO A 268 19.72 16.60 21.55
CA PRO A 268 20.20 17.74 22.35
C PRO A 268 21.66 18.17 22.10
N SER A 269 22.48 17.28 21.53
CA SER A 269 23.87 17.54 21.14
C SER A 269 24.00 18.50 19.95
N SER A 270 23.03 18.57 19.03
CA SER A 270 23.08 19.46 17.84
C SER A 270 22.91 20.93 18.22
N HIS A 271 22.17 21.22 19.29
CA HIS A 271 21.99 22.56 19.82
C HIS A 271 23.26 23.07 20.52
N LYS A 272 23.96 22.22 21.31
CA LYS A 272 25.20 22.63 21.98
C LYS A 272 26.30 23.04 21.00
N GLU A 273 26.44 22.35 19.86
CA GLU A 273 27.46 22.68 18.88
C GLU A 273 27.18 24.00 18.13
N LYS A 274 25.89 24.31 17.88
CA LYS A 274 25.49 25.60 17.29
C LYS A 274 25.66 26.78 18.26
N THR A 275 25.40 26.58 19.55
CA THR A 275 25.60 27.64 20.56
C THR A 275 27.09 27.94 20.77
N HIS A 276 27.96 26.92 20.75
CA HIS A 276 29.41 27.13 20.83
C HIS A 276 29.99 27.84 19.60
N ARG A 277 29.61 27.47 18.38
CA ARG A 277 30.10 28.15 17.16
C ARG A 277 29.69 29.62 17.07
N HIS A 278 28.53 30.00 17.61
CA HIS A 278 28.12 31.40 17.65
C HIS A 278 28.90 32.22 18.69
N HIS A 279 29.35 31.59 19.77
CA HIS A 279 30.13 32.27 20.81
C HIS A 279 31.59 32.50 20.38
N ASP A 280 32.20 31.55 19.67
CA ASP A 280 33.60 31.66 19.23
C ASP A 280 33.80 32.70 18.11
N ASN A 281 32.82 32.85 17.21
CA ASN A 281 32.88 33.85 16.13
C ASN A 281 32.60 35.30 16.59
N ALA A 282 32.01 35.50 17.77
CA ALA A 282 31.74 36.82 18.32
C ALA A 282 32.94 37.41 19.09
N VAL A 283 33.89 36.57 19.52
CA VAL A 283 35.02 36.99 20.37
C VAL A 283 36.25 37.41 19.55
N THR A 284 36.32 37.09 18.27
CA THR A 284 37.49 37.40 17.41
C THR A 284 37.35 38.69 16.57
N GLY A 285 36.35 39.53 16.85
CA GLY A 285 36.01 40.70 16.00
C GLY A 285 36.52 42.07 16.47
N GLU A 286 37.05 42.21 17.69
CA GLU A 286 37.46 43.51 18.23
C GLU A 286 38.81 43.41 18.95
N HIS A 287 39.90 43.69 18.23
CA HIS A 287 41.08 44.42 18.73
C HIS A 287 42.19 44.42 17.66
N GLU A 288 42.06 45.32 16.68
CA GLU A 288 43.23 45.87 15.97
C GLU A 288 43.25 47.38 16.19
N GLY A 289 44.37 47.88 16.74
CA GLY A 289 44.77 49.28 16.65
C GLY A 289 44.89 50.04 17.97
N GLU A 290 46.05 49.95 18.62
CA GLU A 290 46.88 51.14 18.95
C GLU A 290 48.17 50.70 19.66
N ILE A 291 49.31 50.89 19.00
CA ILE A 291 50.63 50.87 19.64
C ILE A 291 51.35 52.15 19.23
N GLN A 292 51.62 53.02 20.21
CA GLN A 292 52.84 53.82 20.36
C GLN A 292 52.72 54.73 21.62
N PRO A 293 53.80 55.32 22.17
CA PRO A 293 55.24 55.11 21.90
C PRO A 293 56.16 55.06 23.17
N ALA A 294 57.46 54.89 22.89
CA ALA A 294 58.60 55.59 23.48
C ALA A 294 59.34 55.11 24.75
N THR A 295 60.64 54.89 24.53
CA THR A 295 61.84 55.40 25.24
C THR A 295 62.45 54.69 26.45
N ALA A 296 63.80 54.71 26.37
CA ALA A 296 64.88 54.45 27.33
C ALA A 296 65.30 52.99 27.52
#